data_AF-A0A9X8VKE9-F1
#
_entry.id   AF-A0A9X8VKE9-F1
#
_cell.length_a   1.000
_cell.length_b   1.000
_cell.length_c   1.000
_cell.angle_alpha   90.00
_cell.angle_beta   90.00
_cell.angle_gamma   90.00
#
_symmetry.space_group_name_H-M   'P 1'
#
loop_
_entity.id
_entity.type
_entity.pdbx_description
1 polymer ?
#
loop_
_entity_poly.entity_id
_entity_poly.type
_entity_poly.pdbx_seq_one_letter_code
_entity_poly.pdbx_strand_id
1 'polypeptide(L)'
;IWGLALLGVLFKLAFAHRFEALSLVTYLTMGWLSLIVIYQLVTRLEAGGVTLLAIGGVVYTLGVIFYASKRIRFGHAIWHAFVLGGSACHFMAIYLYV
;
A
#
# COMPACT_ATOMS: atom_id res chain seq x y z
N ILE A 1 -1.01 12.70 6.99
CA ILE A 1 -1.28 12.08 5.67
C ILE A 1 -1.26 13.13 4.56
N TRP A 2 -2.15 14.13 4.58
CA TRP A 2 -2.22 15.17 3.53
C TRP A 2 -0.94 16.00 3.32
N GLY A 3 -0.21 16.35 4.38
CA GLY A 3 1.09 17.04 4.24
C GLY A 3 2.16 16.18 3.56
N LEU A 4 2.22 14.89 3.89
CA LEU A 4 3.08 13.91 3.21
C LEU A 4 2.65 13.70 1.76
N ALA A 5 1.34 13.70 1.49
CA ALA A 5 0.79 13.62 0.14
C ALA A 5 1.21 14.83 -0.71
N LEU A 6 1.08 16.05 -0.17
CA LEU A 6 1.48 17.27 -0.85
C LEU A 6 2.98 17.29 -1.17
N LEU A 7 3.82 16.92 -0.20
CA LEU A 7 5.26 16.77 -0.40
C LEU A 7 5.57 15.73 -1.48
N GLY A 8 4.92 14.56 -1.43
CA GLY A 8 5.09 13.51 -2.42
C GLY A 8 4.72 13.96 -3.84
N VAL A 9 3.62 14.70 -3.99
CA VAL A 9 3.19 15.27 -5.28
C VAL A 9 4.20 16.31 -5.79
N LEU A 10 4.66 17.22 -4.93
CA LEU A 10 5.65 18.24 -5.29
C LEU A 10 6.99 17.60 -5.71
N PHE A 11 7.46 16.58 -4.99
CA PHE A 11 8.66 15.83 -5.36
C PHE A 11 8.49 15.10 -6.69
N LYS A 12 7.34 14.49 -6.93
CA LYS A 12 7.06 13.77 -8.18
C LYS A 12 6.98 14.73 -9.37
N LEU A 13 6.45 15.94 -9.19
CA LEU A 13 6.44 16.97 -10.22
C LEU A 13 7.86 17.52 -10.52
N ALA A 14 8.70 17.67 -9.49
CA ALA A 14 10.06 18.19 -9.66
C ALA A 14 11.06 17.17 -10.22
N PHE A 15 10.89 15.86 -9.97
CA PHE A 15 11.86 14.81 -10.29
C PHE A 15 11.29 13.67 -11.17
N ALA A 16 10.18 13.93 -11.86
CA ALA A 16 9.27 12.99 -12.51
C ALA A 16 9.92 11.85 -13.33
N HIS A 17 11.12 12.03 -13.88
CA HIS A 17 11.67 11.10 -14.88
C HIS A 17 12.89 10.27 -14.45
N ARG A 18 13.54 10.60 -13.32
CA ARG A 18 14.85 10.01 -12.98
C ARG A 18 14.80 8.92 -11.91
N PHE A 19 13.73 8.83 -11.12
CA PHE A 19 13.68 7.96 -9.93
C PHE A 19 12.35 7.21 -9.75
N GLU A 20 11.99 6.34 -10.71
CA GLU A 20 10.82 5.44 -10.59
C GLU A 20 10.83 4.62 -9.29
N ALA A 21 12.02 4.16 -8.86
CA ALA A 21 12.18 3.42 -7.60
C ALA A 21 11.87 4.28 -6.35
N LEU A 22 12.23 5.57 -6.37
CA LEU A 22 11.95 6.48 -5.25
C LEU A 22 10.44 6.76 -5.14
N SER A 23 9.74 6.87 -6.29
CA SER A 23 8.28 6.98 -6.29
C SER A 23 7.64 5.73 -5.68
N LEU A 24 8.15 4.53 -5.99
CA LEU A 24 7.61 3.31 -5.42
C LEU A 24 7.84 3.20 -3.91
N VAL A 25 9.04 3.57 -3.43
CA VAL A 25 9.36 3.59 -2.00
C VAL A 25 8.46 4.57 -1.25
N THR A 26 8.24 5.77 -1.79
CA THR A 26 7.37 6.78 -1.16
C THR A 26 5.90 6.34 -1.08
N TYR A 27 5.38 5.62 -2.08
CA TYR A 27 4.03 5.03 -1.98
C TYR A 27 3.98 3.89 -0.96
N LEU A 28 4.99 3.05 -0.89
CA LEU A 28 5.03 1.95 0.07
C LEU A 28 5.12 2.46 1.52
N THR A 29 5.94 3.49 1.77
CA THR A 29 6.03 4.12 3.09
C THR A 29 4.71 4.77 3.50
N MET A 30 3.98 5.38 2.56
CA MET A 30 2.63 5.89 2.83
C MET A 30 1.66 4.80 3.27
N GLY A 31 1.69 3.62 2.63
CA GLY A 31 0.84 2.48 3.02
C GLY A 31 1.13 1.97 4.44
N TRP A 32 2.40 1.97 4.83
CA TRP A 32 2.85 1.50 6.15
C TRP A 32 2.62 2.51 7.29
N LEU A 33 2.18 3.74 7.00
CA LEU A 33 1.81 4.72 8.04
C LEU A 33 0.68 4.22 8.95
N SER A 34 -0.11 3.24 8.50
CA SER A 34 -1.11 2.56 9.32
C SER A 34 -0.52 1.91 10.59
N LEU A 35 0.75 1.49 10.57
CA LEU A 35 1.42 0.94 11.74
C LEU A 35 1.65 1.97 12.85
N ILE A 36 1.80 3.26 12.50
CA ILE A 36 1.98 4.33 13.49
C ILE A 36 0.72 4.48 14.35
N VAL A 37 -0.45 4.24 13.75
CA VAL A 37 -1.75 4.34 14.40
C VAL A 37 -2.30 2.98 14.83
N ILE A 38 -1.50 1.91 14.79
CA ILE A 38 -1.96 0.53 15.05
C ILE A 38 -2.63 0.37 16.41
N TYR A 39 -2.15 1.07 17.45
CA TYR A 39 -2.77 1.04 18.78
C TYR A 39 -4.21 1.56 18.75
N GLN A 40 -4.46 2.66 18.04
CA GLN A 40 -5.81 3.20 17.86
C GLN A 40 -6.67 2.26 17.00
N LEU A 41 -6.09 1.62 15.98
CA LEU A 41 -6.81 0.64 15.18
C LEU A 41 -7.25 -0.56 16.02
N VAL A 42 -6.35 -1.17 16.79
CA VAL A 42 -6.65 -2.37 17.61
C VAL A 42 -7.64 -2.09 18.74
N THR A 43 -7.66 -0.86 19.26
CA THR A 43 -8.58 -0.47 20.35
C THR A 43 -9.95 -0.01 19.85
N ARG A 44 -10.08 0.35 18.57
CA ARG A 44 -11.33 0.89 17.99
C ARG A 44 -12.00 -0.02 16.98
N LEU A 45 -11.24 -0.90 16.32
CA LEU A 45 -11.76 -1.89 15.38
C LEU A 45 -11.75 -3.27 16.02
N GLU A 46 -12.72 -4.09 15.61
CA GLU A 46 -12.70 -5.50 15.93
C GLU A 46 -11.46 -6.19 15.33
N ALA A 47 -11.02 -7.28 15.98
CA ALA A 47 -9.82 -8.02 15.58
C ALA A 47 -9.84 -8.47 14.12
N GLY A 48 -11.02 -8.77 13.56
CA GLY A 48 -11.18 -9.16 12.17
C GLY A 48 -10.82 -8.04 11.17
N GLY A 49 -11.23 -6.80 11.46
CA GLY A 49 -10.89 -5.63 10.64
C GLY A 49 -9.39 -5.35 10.63
N VAL A 50 -8.74 -5.42 11.80
CA VAL A 50 -7.29 -5.29 11.93
C VAL A 50 -6.55 -6.40 11.17
N THR A 51 -7.05 -7.63 11.26
CA THR A 51 -6.46 -8.78 10.55
C THR A 51 -6.55 -8.61 9.03
N LEU A 52 -7.69 -8.16 8.51
CA LEU A 52 -7.85 -7.86 7.08
C LEU A 52 -6.92 -6.73 6.61
N LEU A 53 -6.75 -5.69 7.41
CA LEU A 53 -5.79 -4.60 7.16
C LEU A 53 -4.35 -5.13 7.11
N ALA A 54 -3.97 -5.97 8.07
CA ALA A 54 -2.63 -6.59 8.11
C ALA A 54 -2.39 -7.47 6.88
N ILE A 55 -3.34 -8.35 6.54
CA ILE A 55 -3.28 -9.20 5.35
C ILE A 55 -3.19 -8.33 4.09
N GLY A 56 -4.03 -7.32 3.97
CA GLY A 56 -4.02 -6.40 2.83
C GLY A 56 -2.67 -5.70 2.65
N GLY A 57 -2.06 -5.22 3.74
CA GLY A 57 -0.72 -4.62 3.73
C GLY A 57 0.39 -5.59 3.30
N VAL A 58 0.32 -6.85 3.74
CA VAL A 58 1.26 -7.90 3.30
C VAL A 58 1.09 -8.21 1.82
N VAL A 59 -0.15 -8.39 1.34
CA VAL A 59 -0.44 -8.65 -0.09
C VAL A 59 0.08 -7.51 -0.97
N TYR A 60 -0.12 -6.25 -0.57
CA TYR A 60 0.43 -5.09 -1.27
C TYR A 60 1.97 -5.12 -1.34
N THR A 61 2.62 -5.43 -0.22
CA THR A 61 4.09 -5.47 -0.12
C THR A 61 4.66 -6.61 -0.96
N LEU A 62 4.01 -7.77 -0.99
CA LEU A 62 4.41 -8.90 -1.86
C LEU A 62 4.28 -8.56 -3.35
N GLY A 63 3.22 -7.82 -3.73
CA GLY A 63 3.04 -7.36 -5.11
C GLY A 63 4.24 -6.56 -5.63
N VAL A 64 4.88 -5.76 -4.78
CA VAL A 64 6.05 -4.94 -5.14
C VAL A 64 7.19 -5.78 -5.70
N ILE A 65 7.38 -7.02 -5.23
CA ILE A 65 8.42 -7.92 -5.72
C ILE A 65 8.23 -8.22 -7.22
N PHE A 66 6.97 -8.44 -7.63
CA PHE A 66 6.62 -8.70 -9.04
C PHE A 66 6.72 -7.45 -9.91
N TYR A 67 6.44 -6.26 -9.34
CA TYR A 67 6.65 -5.00 -10.04
C TYR A 67 8.14 -4.70 -10.26
N ALA A 68 8.96 -4.89 -9.23
CA ALA A 68 10.40 -4.62 -9.29
C ALA A 68 11.15 -5.64 -10.16
N SER A 69 10.65 -6.88 -10.23
CA SER A 69 11.27 -7.94 -11.02
C SER A 69 10.93 -7.85 -12.52
N LYS A 70 11.85 -7.26 -13.31
CA LYS A 70 11.72 -7.20 -14.78
C LYS A 70 11.95 -8.54 -15.50
N ARG A 71 12.33 -9.61 -14.77
CA ARG A 71 12.59 -10.94 -15.37
C ARG A 71 11.34 -11.80 -15.53
N ILE A 72 10.25 -11.45 -14.83
CA ILE A 72 9.02 -12.25 -14.82
C ILE A 72 8.13 -11.80 -15.99
N ARG A 73 7.81 -12.72 -16.89
CA ARG A 73 6.84 -12.47 -17.97
C ARG A 73 5.48 -12.15 -17.34
N PHE A 74 4.87 -11.04 -17.75
CA PHE A 74 3.63 -10.49 -17.17
C PHE A 74 3.74 -10.03 -15.70
N GLY A 75 4.95 -9.73 -15.19
CA GLY A 75 5.14 -9.25 -13.81
C GLY A 75 4.27 -8.04 -13.43
N HIS A 76 4.02 -7.13 -14.39
CA HIS A 76 3.14 -5.97 -14.16
C HIS A 76 1.66 -6.35 -13.97
N ALA A 77 1.15 -7.32 -14.74
CA ALA A 77 -0.23 -7.81 -14.57
C ALA A 77 -0.41 -8.58 -13.26
N ILE A 78 0.60 -9.38 -12.89
CA ILE A 78 0.63 -10.07 -11.59
C ILE A 78 0.62 -9.03 -10.46
N TRP A 79 1.43 -7.97 -10.56
CA TRP A 79 1.40 -6.86 -9.60
C TRP A 79 0.01 -6.25 -9.44
N HIS A 80 -0.71 -5.99 -10.54
CA HIS A 80 -2.09 -5.50 -10.48
C HIS A 80 -3.03 -6.45 -9.73
N ALA A 81 -2.86 -7.77 -9.87
CA ALA A 81 -3.65 -8.74 -9.12
C ALA A 81 -3.38 -8.66 -7.60
N PHE A 82 -2.13 -8.48 -7.19
CA PHE A 82 -1.79 -8.24 -5.78
C PHE A 82 -2.37 -6.91 -5.26
N VAL A 83 -2.28 -5.84 -6.05
CA VAL A 83 -2.91 -4.54 -5.71
C VAL A 83 -4.42 -4.68 -5.53
N LEU A 84 -5.08 -5.44 -6.39
CA LEU A 84 -6.52 -5.68 -6.33
C LEU A 84 -6.90 -6.54 -5.12
N GLY A 85 -6.15 -7.59 -4.83
CA GLY A 85 -6.34 -8.41 -3.63
C GLY A 85 -6.15 -7.61 -2.34
N GLY A 86 -5.08 -6.82 -2.25
CA GLY A 86 -4.86 -5.92 -1.13
C GLY A 86 -5.98 -4.89 -0.97
N SER A 87 -6.45 -4.29 -2.07
CA SER A 87 -7.60 -3.38 -2.06
C SER A 87 -8.88 -4.04 -1.57
N ALA A 88 -9.14 -5.28 -2.01
CA ALA A 88 -10.32 -6.04 -1.58
C ALA A 88 -10.29 -6.32 -0.08
N CYS A 89 -9.12 -6.64 0.50
CA CYS A 89 -8.98 -6.79 1.95
C CYS A 89 -9.29 -5.48 2.70
N HIS A 90 -8.77 -4.33 2.22
CA HIS A 90 -9.06 -3.03 2.83
C HIS A 90 -10.54 -2.64 2.70
N PHE A 91 -11.14 -2.89 1.54
CA PHE A 91 -12.56 -2.69 1.32
C PHE A 91 -13.40 -3.54 2.28
N MET A 92 -13.07 -4.82 2.42
CA MET A 92 -13.78 -5.73 3.31
C MET A 92 -13.59 -5.37 4.80
N ALA A 93 -12.40 -4.87 5.17
CA ALA A 93 -12.15 -4.36 6.51
C ALA A 93 -13.09 -3.20 6.86
N ILE A 94 -13.34 -2.29 5.91
CA ILE A 94 -14.29 -1.20 6.09
C ILE A 94 -15.73 -1.74 6.07
N TYR A 95 -16.09 -2.52 5.05
CA TYR A 95 -17.46 -2.98 4.84
C TYR A 95 -18.02 -3.85 5.98
N LEU A 96 -17.17 -4.67 6.62
CA LEU A 96 -17.61 -5.59 7.68
C LEU A 96 -17.40 -5.05 9.10
N TYR A 97 -16.48 -4.11 9.31
CA TYR A 97 -16.01 -3.73 10.66
C TYR A 97 -16.06 -2.23 10.95
N VAL A 98 -16.59 -1.41 10.05
CA VAL A 98 -16.83 0.03 10.22
C VAL A 98 -18.27 0.36 9.86
#